data_AF-A0A2T0WLV8-F1
#
_entry.id   AF-A0A2T0WLV8-F1
#
_cell.length_a   1.000
_cell.length_b   1.000
_cell.length_c   1.000
_cell.angle_alpha   90.00
_cell.angle_beta   90.00
_cell.angle_gamma   90.00
#
_symmetry.space_group_name_H-M   'P 1'
#
loop_
_entity.id
_entity.type
_entity.pdbx_description
1 polymer ?
#
loop_
_entity_poly.entity_id
_entity_poly.type
_entity_poly.pdbx_seq_one_letter_code
_entity_poly.pdbx_strand_id
1 'polypeptide(L)'
;MEIASIIKAYLPRKLSGETSDDVWFDQFSIQSTGPIIVQETHYDPWGVELEGLGYQYGGIKKNRYLYNAKEHITDNDINIYDYGARTYNPVPIAIGVDGVL
;
A
#
# COMPACT_ATOMS: atom_id res chain seq x y z
N MET A 1 10.69 -12.21 -8.30
CA MET A 1 11.64 -11.55 -7.40
C MET A 1 11.17 -11.84 -5.99
N GLU A 2 11.79 -12.82 -5.34
CA GLU A 2 11.43 -13.25 -4.00
C GLU A 2 12.42 -12.60 -3.03
N ILE A 3 11.91 -11.74 -2.14
CA ILE A 3 12.75 -11.06 -1.16
C ILE A 3 12.80 -11.97 0.06
N ALA A 4 13.88 -12.74 0.21
CA ALA A 4 14.07 -13.59 1.37
C ALA A 4 14.27 -12.72 2.63
N SER A 5 13.29 -12.75 3.52
CA SER A 5 13.37 -12.13 4.85
C SER A 5 14.02 -13.11 5.83
N ILE A 6 15.15 -12.72 6.45
CA ILE A 6 15.76 -13.49 7.55
C ILE A 6 15.17 -12.96 8.86
N ILE A 7 14.21 -13.68 9.43
CA ILE A 7 13.67 -13.37 10.76
C ILE A 7 14.53 -14.11 11.79
N LYS A 8 15.23 -13.36 12.66
CA LYS A 8 15.92 -13.91 13.84
C LYS A 8 14.92 -13.98 15.01
N ALA A 9 14.62 -15.18 15.49
CA ALA A 9 13.79 -15.38 16.68
C ALA A 9 14.66 -15.64 17.92
N TYR A 10 14.34 -15.00 19.04
CA TYR A 10 14.99 -15.23 20.35
C TYR A 10 13.94 -15.81 21.31
N LEU A 11 14.12 -17.06 21.75
CA LEU A 11 13.17 -17.76 22.63
C LEU A 11 13.74 -17.83 24.06
N PRO A 12 13.22 -17.06 25.03
CA PRO A 12 13.64 -17.17 26.41
C PRO A 12 13.09 -18.46 27.06
N ARG A 13 13.98 -19.28 27.62
CA ARG A 13 13.66 -20.47 28.42
C ARG A 13 13.07 -20.06 29.78
N LYS A 14 11.90 -20.60 30.13
CA LYS A 14 11.43 -20.70 31.52
C LYS A 14 11.24 -22.18 31.83
N LEU A 15 12.23 -22.79 32.50
CA LEU A 15 12.10 -24.13 33.03
C LEU A 15 11.73 -24.03 34.52
N SER A 16 10.69 -24.74 34.94
CA SER A 16 10.29 -24.89 36.35
C SER A 16 10.66 -26.29 36.78
N GLY A 17 11.79 -26.45 37.45
CA GLY A 17 12.33 -27.75 37.86
C GLY A 17 13.70 -27.96 37.23
N GLU A 18 14.75 -27.75 38.02
CA GLU A 18 16.12 -27.86 37.57
C GLU A 18 16.53 -29.33 37.46
N THR A 19 16.66 -29.83 36.24
CA THR A 19 17.58 -30.91 35.93
C THR A 19 18.56 -30.41 34.86
N SER A 20 19.85 -30.74 35.04
CA SER A 20 20.95 -30.30 34.17
C SER A 20 21.04 -31.13 32.88
N ASP A 21 19.90 -31.36 32.24
CA ASP A 21 19.81 -32.20 31.05
C ASP A 21 19.80 -31.34 29.78
N ASP A 22 20.49 -31.81 28.74
CA ASP A 22 20.45 -31.23 27.40
C ASP A 22 19.10 -31.55 26.75
N VAL A 23 18.34 -30.51 26.40
CA VAL A 23 17.03 -30.62 25.74
C VAL A 23 17.13 -30.09 24.32
N TRP A 24 16.72 -30.91 23.36
CA TRP A 24 16.67 -30.58 21.94
C TRP A 24 15.23 -30.42 21.47
N PHE A 25 14.96 -29.41 20.64
CA PHE A 25 13.65 -29.19 20.02
C PHE A 25 13.69 -29.64 18.56
N ASP A 26 12.82 -30.58 18.18
CA ASP A 26 12.81 -31.17 16.83
C ASP A 26 11.78 -30.49 15.89
N GLN A 27 10.70 -29.92 16.41
CA GLN A 27 9.53 -29.56 15.60
C GLN A 27 9.16 -28.08 15.73
N PHE A 28 9.82 -27.20 14.97
CA PHE A 28 9.35 -25.81 14.81
C PHE A 28 8.81 -25.56 13.39
N SER A 29 7.72 -24.80 13.30
CA SER A 29 7.19 -24.29 12.04
C SER A 29 7.20 -22.77 12.10
N ILE A 30 7.80 -22.13 11.09
CA ILE A 30 7.80 -20.68 10.93
C ILE A 30 6.81 -20.35 9.81
N GLN A 31 5.75 -19.61 10.14
CA GLN A 31 4.84 -19.04 9.16
C GLN A 31 5.21 -17.57 8.96
N SER A 32 5.57 -17.20 7.73
CA SER A 32 5.63 -15.79 7.34
C SER A 32 4.28 -15.40 6.76
N THR A 33 3.60 -14.45 7.40
CA THR A 33 2.50 -13.75 6.73
C THR A 33 3.09 -12.83 5.66
N GLY A 34 2.45 -12.76 4.48
CA GLY A 34 2.84 -11.82 3.43
C GLY A 34 2.64 -10.36 3.88
N PRO A 35 3.18 -9.39 3.12
CA PRO A 35 2.98 -7.99 3.43
C PRO A 35 1.48 -7.63 3.36
N ILE A 36 1.04 -6.79 4.29
CA ILE A 36 -0.30 -6.21 4.24
C ILE A 36 -0.30 -5.17 3.13
N ILE A 37 -1.21 -5.32 2.16
CA ILE A 37 -1.46 -4.29 1.17
C ILE A 37 -2.23 -3.18 1.88
N VAL A 38 -1.65 -1.98 1.93
CA VAL A 38 -2.30 -0.82 2.57
C VAL A 38 -3.14 -0.04 1.57
N GLN A 39 -2.67 0.06 0.33
CA GLN A 39 -3.34 0.79 -0.73
C GLN A 39 -2.88 0.28 -2.11
N GLU A 40 -3.82 0.17 -3.03
CA GLU A 40 -3.61 -0.13 -4.44
C GLU A 40 -4.50 0.80 -5.27
N THR A 41 -3.95 1.44 -6.29
CA THR A 41 -4.69 2.38 -7.13
C THR A 41 -4.23 2.22 -8.57
N HIS A 42 -5.19 2.07 -9.49
CA HIS A 42 -4.94 1.86 -10.91
C HIS A 42 -5.33 3.09 -11.70
N TYR A 43 -4.58 3.36 -12.77
CA TYR A 43 -4.79 4.51 -13.64
C TYR A 43 -4.85 4.08 -15.08
N ASP A 44 -5.58 4.84 -15.89
CA ASP A 44 -5.39 4.82 -17.34
C ASP A 44 -4.04 5.48 -17.72
N PRO A 45 -3.63 5.45 -19.00
CA PRO A 45 -2.37 6.07 -19.44
C PRO A 45 -2.27 7.59 -19.22
N TRP A 46 -3.38 8.27 -18.93
CA TRP A 46 -3.44 9.71 -18.68
C TRP A 46 -3.65 10.04 -17.20
N GLY A 47 -3.59 9.07 -16.30
CA GLY A 47 -3.67 9.31 -14.86
C GLY A 47 -5.09 9.48 -14.31
N VAL A 48 -6.12 9.13 -15.08
CA VAL A 48 -7.50 9.01 -14.57
C VAL A 48 -7.57 7.72 -13.73
N GLU A 49 -8.07 7.82 -12.50
CA GLU A 49 -8.23 6.66 -11.61
C GLU A 49 -9.29 5.71 -12.16
N LEU A 50 -8.94 4.41 -12.25
CA LEU A 50 -9.89 3.36 -12.60
C LEU A 50 -10.61 2.91 -11.33
N GLU A 51 -11.68 3.65 -10.99
CA GLU A 51 -12.48 3.39 -9.80
C GLU A 51 -13.02 1.95 -9.79
N GLY A 52 -13.05 1.34 -8.59
CA GLY A 52 -13.54 -0.02 -8.39
C GLY A 52 -12.51 -1.14 -8.60
N LEU A 53 -11.32 -0.84 -9.14
CA LEU A 53 -10.23 -1.84 -9.23
C LEU A 53 -9.25 -1.78 -8.06
N GLY A 54 -9.17 -0.64 -7.36
CA GLY A 54 -8.21 -0.43 -6.28
C GLY A 54 -8.61 -1.00 -4.92
N TYR A 55 -7.68 -0.91 -3.98
CA TYR A 55 -7.88 -1.31 -2.57
C TYR A 55 -7.39 -0.20 -1.63
N GLN A 56 -8.09 0.01 -0.52
CA GLN A 56 -7.66 0.89 0.55
C GLN A 56 -7.95 0.22 1.89
N TYR A 57 -6.91 -0.01 2.68
CA TYR A 57 -7.06 -0.52 4.03
C TYR A 57 -7.76 0.52 4.92
N GLY A 58 -8.83 0.11 5.61
CA GLY A 58 -9.62 0.97 6.47
C GLY A 58 -8.87 1.43 7.73
N GLY A 59 -9.13 2.65 8.18
CA GLY A 59 -8.51 3.19 9.41
C GLY A 59 -7.06 3.66 9.25
N ILE A 60 -6.50 3.60 8.04
CA ILE A 60 -5.18 4.15 7.71
C ILE A 60 -5.36 5.36 6.79
N LYS A 61 -4.51 6.38 6.97
CA LYS A 61 -4.49 7.58 6.12
C LYS A 61 -4.12 7.20 4.68
N LYS A 62 -4.98 7.56 3.71
CA LYS A 62 -4.71 7.37 2.27
C LYS A 62 -3.43 8.11 1.87
N ASN A 63 -2.57 7.43 1.12
CA ASN A 63 -1.41 8.04 0.49
C ASN A 63 -1.89 8.92 -0.66
N ARG A 64 -1.43 10.19 -0.66
CA ARG A 64 -1.75 11.17 -1.70
C ARG A 64 -0.72 11.23 -2.83
N TYR A 65 0.44 10.60 -2.68
CA TYR A 65 1.43 10.50 -3.75
C TYR A 65 1.09 9.33 -4.65
N LEU A 66 0.49 9.64 -5.80
CA LEU A 66 -0.18 8.67 -6.65
C LEU A 66 0.43 8.65 -8.07
N TYR A 67 -0.35 8.98 -9.10
CA TYR A 67 0.09 8.98 -10.49
C TYR A 67 1.40 9.76 -10.68
N ASN A 68 2.39 9.13 -11.33
CA ASN A 68 3.76 9.64 -11.50
C ASN A 68 4.44 10.12 -10.19
N ALA A 69 4.08 9.51 -9.06
CA ALA A 69 4.56 9.87 -7.73
C ALA A 69 4.30 11.35 -7.37
N LYS A 70 3.24 11.96 -7.92
CA LYS A 70 2.83 13.33 -7.61
C LYS A 70 1.74 13.36 -6.57
N GLU A 71 1.74 14.41 -5.76
CA GLU A 71 0.70 14.63 -4.77
C GLU A 71 -0.61 14.97 -5.48
N HIS A 72 -1.66 14.20 -5.18
CA HIS A 72 -3.02 14.45 -5.62
C HIS A 72 -3.73 15.35 -4.62
N ILE A 73 -4.14 16.53 -5.08
CA ILE A 73 -4.87 17.54 -4.33
C ILE A 73 -6.35 17.43 -4.70
N THR A 74 -7.14 16.88 -3.77
CA THR A 74 -8.60 16.71 -3.89
C THR A 74 -9.36 17.72 -3.04
N ASP A 75 -8.67 18.57 -2.29
CA ASP A 75 -9.30 19.57 -1.44
C ASP A 75 -10.15 20.51 -2.31
N ASN A 76 -11.37 20.81 -1.85
CA ASN A 76 -12.33 21.67 -2.54
C ASN A 76 -12.68 21.19 -3.97
N ASP A 77 -12.69 19.87 -4.20
CA ASP A 77 -13.04 19.23 -5.48
C ASP A 77 -12.14 19.63 -6.67
N ILE A 78 -10.92 20.11 -6.41
CA ILE A 78 -10.00 20.57 -7.46
C ILE A 78 -9.47 19.39 -8.30
N ASN A 79 -9.17 18.25 -7.68
CA ASN A 79 -8.75 17.00 -8.34
C ASN A 79 -7.56 17.17 -9.30
N ILE A 80 -6.45 17.74 -8.81
CA ILE A 80 -5.23 18.00 -9.60
C ILE A 80 -3.98 17.39 -8.96
N TYR A 81 -2.99 17.11 -9.80
CA TYR A 81 -1.65 16.71 -9.36
C TYR A 81 -0.69 17.89 -9.33
N ASP A 82 0.09 18.00 -8.25
CA ASP A 82 1.15 19.01 -8.11
C ASP A 82 2.48 18.52 -8.71
N TYR A 83 2.94 19.20 -9.77
CA TYR A 83 4.24 18.97 -10.42
C TYR A 83 5.27 20.07 -10.07
N GLY A 84 5.01 20.87 -9.04
CA GLY A 84 5.86 21.93 -8.51
C GLY A 84 5.73 23.24 -9.29
N ALA A 85 6.12 23.24 -10.57
CA ALA A 85 6.03 24.44 -11.42
C ALA A 85 4.70 24.54 -12.18
N ARG A 86 3.93 23.45 -12.24
CA ARG A 86 2.66 23.34 -12.96
C ARG A 86 1.74 22.37 -12.21
N THR A 87 0.45 22.48 -12.45
CA THR A 87 -0.54 21.50 -12.03
C THR A 87 -0.97 20.64 -13.23
N TYR A 88 -1.39 19.43 -12.96
CA TYR A 88 -1.88 18.50 -13.98
C TYR A 88 -3.30 18.05 -13.64
N ASN A 89 -4.22 18.27 -14.57
CA ASN A 89 -5.56 17.70 -14.52
C ASN A 89 -5.58 16.42 -15.37
N PRO A 90 -5.80 15.24 -14.76
CA PRO A 90 -5.88 13.98 -15.50
C PRO A 90 -7.17 13.88 -16.33
N VAL A 91 -8.23 14.57 -15.92
CA VAL A 91 -9.52 14.56 -16.63
C VAL A 91 -9.42 15.49 -17.85
N PRO A 92 -9.64 14.98 -19.07
CA PRO A 92 -9.76 15.83 -20.23
C PRO A 92 -10.88 16.86 -20.01
N ILE A 93 -10.59 18.15 -20.19
CA ILE A 93 -11.64 19.16 -20.29
C ILE A 93 -12.51 18.77 -21.48
N ALA A 94 -13.75 18.37 -21.21
CA ALA A 94 -14.80 18.34 -22.22
C ALA A 94 -15.07 19.79 -22.63
N ILE A 95 -14.37 20.24 -23.68
CA ILE A 95 -14.68 21.49 -24.37
C ILE A 95 -16.06 21.29 -25.00
N GLY A 96 -17.07 21.98 -24.45
CA GLY A 96 -18.47 21.82 -24.80
C GLY A 96 -18.75 21.88 -26.30
N VAL A 97 -19.08 20.70 -26.83
CA VAL A 97 -19.96 20.39 -27.96
C VAL A 97 -20.38 18.96 -27.61
N ASP A 98 -21.50 18.69 -26.94
CA ASP A 98 -22.85 19.19 -27.15
C ASP A 98 -23.67 19.11 -25.85
N GLY A 99 -24.58 20.07 -25.67
CA GLY A 99 -25.66 19.95 -24.71
C GLY A 99 -26.72 18.96 -25.19
N VAL A 100 -27.42 18.35 -24.23
CA VAL A 100 -28.61 17.48 -24.38
C VAL A 100 -28.30 16.01 -24.71
N LEU A 101 -28.46 15.12 -23.71
CA LEU A 101 -29.64 14.26 -23.51
C LEU A 101 -29.67 13.76 -22.05
#